data_AF-A0A023SFJ2-F1
#
_entry.id   AF-A0A023SFJ2-F1
#
_cell.length_a   1.000
_cell.length_b   1.000
_cell.length_c   1.000
_cell.angle_alpha   90.00
_cell.angle_beta   90.00
_cell.angle_gamma   90.00
#
_symmetry.space_group_name_H-M   'P 1'
#
loop_
_entity.id
_entity.type
_entity.pdbx_description
1 polymer ?
#
loop_
_entity_poly.entity_id
_entity_poly.type
_entity_poly.pdbx_seq_one_letter_code
_entity_poly.pdbx_strand_id
1 'polypeptide(L)'
;MSCVSQSTGQIQCKVFDSLLNLNSTLQATRALMVVGILLGLIAIFVATVGMKCMKCLEDDEVQKMRMAVIGGVIFLIAGLAALVATAWYGHRIVQEFYDPMTPVNARYEFGAALFTGWAAASLLLLGGA
;
A
#
# COMPACT_ATOMS: atom_id res chain seq x y z
N MET A 1 -1.27 -5.13 -14.37
CA MET A 1 -2.28 -5.22 -15.45
C MET A 1 -2.48 -3.83 -16.00
N SER A 2 -2.65 -3.71 -17.31
CA SER A 2 -3.08 -2.47 -17.97
C SER A 2 -4.39 -2.77 -18.69
N CYS A 3 -5.40 -1.93 -18.48
CA CYS A 3 -6.69 -2.04 -19.14
C CYS A 3 -6.89 -0.80 -20.01
N VAL A 4 -7.36 -1.01 -21.25
CA VAL A 4 -7.70 0.08 -22.18
C VAL A 4 -9.16 -0.04 -22.56
N SER A 5 -9.86 1.09 -22.60
CA SER A 5 -11.23 1.17 -23.09
C SER A 5 -11.20 1.70 -24.52
N GLN A 6 -11.72 0.93 -25.48
CA GLN A 6 -11.82 1.35 -26.88
C GLN A 6 -13.19 1.98 -27.14
N SER A 7 -13.27 2.90 -28.12
CA SER A 7 -14.52 3.58 -28.50
C SER A 7 -15.63 2.62 -28.98
N THR A 8 -15.29 1.37 -29.31
CA THR A 8 -16.25 0.29 -29.61
C THR A 8 -16.95 -0.27 -28.36
N GLY A 9 -16.64 0.24 -27.16
CA GLY A 9 -17.17 -0.22 -25.88
C GLY A 9 -16.46 -1.46 -25.31
N GLN A 10 -15.43 -1.97 -25.98
CA GLN A 10 -14.64 -3.10 -25.49
C GLN A 10 -13.56 -2.63 -24.51
N ILE A 11 -13.47 -3.30 -23.35
CA ILE A 11 -12.38 -3.15 -22.39
C ILE A 11 -11.45 -4.34 -22.57
N GLN A 12 -10.19 -4.08 -22.89
CA GLN A 12 -9.16 -5.10 -23.03
C GLN A 12 -8.12 -4.93 -21.93
N CYS A 13 -7.94 -5.98 -21.11
CA CYS A 13 -6.96 -6.00 -20.03
C CYS A 13 -5.84 -6.99 -20.37
N LYS A 14 -4.60 -6.50 -20.32
CA LYS A 14 -3.42 -7.34 -20.51
C LYS A 14 -2.55 -7.34 -19.24
N VAL A 15 -2.12 -8.53 -18.84
CA VAL A 15 -1.13 -8.69 -17.75
C VAL A 15 0.25 -8.34 -18.30
N PHE A 16 1.12 -7.76 -17.48
CA PHE A 16 2.48 -7.44 -17.92
C PHE A 16 3.27 -8.74 -18.13
N ASP A 17 3.78 -8.96 -19.35
CA ASP A 17 4.45 -10.19 -19.76
C ASP A 17 5.80 -10.41 -19.04
N SER A 18 6.43 -9.35 -18.51
CA SER A 18 7.70 -9.45 -17.76
C SER A 18 7.89 -8.29 -16.80
N LEU A 19 8.46 -8.58 -15.62
CA LEU A 19 8.79 -7.59 -14.59
C LEU A 19 9.88 -6.60 -15.03
N LEU A 20 10.76 -7.02 -15.95
CA LEU A 20 11.91 -6.25 -16.42
C LEU A 20 11.56 -5.14 -17.43
N ASN A 21 10.35 -5.18 -18.01
CA ASN A 21 9.87 -4.18 -18.96
C ASN A 21 9.04 -3.07 -18.29
N LEU A 22 9.00 -3.06 -16.95
CA LEU A 22 8.21 -2.12 -16.17
C LEU A 22 9.13 -1.03 -15.60
N ASN A 23 8.64 0.22 -15.56
CA ASN A 23 9.41 1.34 -15.00
C ASN A 23 9.86 1.02 -13.57
N SER A 24 11.13 1.30 -13.24
CA SER A 24 11.74 0.96 -11.96
C SER A 24 10.96 1.51 -10.76
N THR A 25 10.35 2.70 -10.91
CA THR A 25 9.49 3.30 -9.89
C THR A 25 8.25 2.46 -9.61
N LEU A 26 7.63 1.90 -10.65
CA LEU A 26 6.46 1.04 -10.53
C LEU A 26 6.81 -0.29 -9.83
N GLN A 27 7.98 -0.83 -10.11
CA GLN A 27 8.48 -2.02 -9.44
C GLN A 27 8.75 -1.75 -7.95
N ALA A 28 9.35 -0.61 -7.61
CA ALA A 28 9.60 -0.20 -6.23
C ALA A 28 8.30 0.03 -5.46
N THR A 29 7.32 0.74 -6.04
CA THR A 29 5.98 0.93 -5.45
C THR A 29 5.31 -0.41 -5.18
N ARG A 30 5.39 -1.38 -6.11
CA ARG A 30 4.81 -2.71 -5.92
C ARG A 30 5.51 -3.49 -4.80
N ALA A 31 6.83 -3.42 -4.73
CA ALA A 31 7.60 -4.09 -3.68
C ALA A 31 7.22 -3.53 -2.29
N LEU A 32 7.18 -2.20 -2.15
CA LEU A 32 6.77 -1.54 -0.91
C LEU A 32 5.35 -1.91 -0.49
N MET A 33 4.40 -1.97 -1.45
CA MET A 33 3.03 -2.39 -1.18
C MET A 33 2.94 -3.84 -0.71
N VAL A 34 3.65 -4.77 -1.36
CA VAL A 34 3.66 -6.19 -0.94
C VAL A 34 4.27 -6.35 0.45
N VAL A 35 5.39 -5.66 0.72
CA VAL A 35 6.01 -5.67 2.05
C VAL A 35 5.05 -5.09 3.09
N GLY A 36 4.38 -3.98 2.80
CA GLY A 36 3.37 -3.39 3.68
C GLY A 36 2.22 -4.34 4.00
N ILE A 37 1.71 -5.09 3.01
CA ILE A 37 0.67 -6.10 3.21
C ILE A 37 1.16 -7.24 4.12
N LEU A 38 2.37 -7.76 3.88
CA LEU A 38 2.93 -8.83 4.71
C LEU A 38 3.15 -8.37 6.15
N LEU A 39 3.67 -7.16 6.35
CA LEU A 39 3.82 -6.56 7.67
C LEU A 39 2.47 -6.35 8.36
N GLY A 40 1.47 -5.86 7.63
CA GLY A 40 0.10 -5.70 8.15
C GLY A 40 -0.51 -7.03 8.59
N LEU A 41 -0.32 -8.11 7.82
CA LEU A 41 -0.77 -9.45 8.22
C LEU A 41 -0.08 -9.91 9.50
N ILE A 42 1.23 -9.75 9.60
CA ILE A 42 1.98 -10.08 10.83
C ILE A 42 1.49 -9.23 12.01
N ALA A 43 1.24 -7.94 11.80
CA ALA A 43 0.73 -7.03 12.82
C ALA A 43 -0.64 -7.49 13.35
N ILE A 44 -1.54 -7.96 12.49
CA ILE A 44 -2.84 -8.51 12.90
C ILE A 44 -2.63 -9.72 13.84
N PHE A 45 -1.78 -10.68 13.47
CA PHE A 45 -1.52 -11.83 14.33
C PHE A 45 -0.90 -11.44 15.67
N VAL A 46 0.08 -10.53 15.68
CA VAL A 46 0.75 -10.09 16.91
C VAL A 46 -0.19 -9.27 17.81
N ALA A 47 -0.94 -8.33 17.23
CA ALA A 47 -1.90 -7.50 17.95
C ALA A 47 -3.03 -8.34 18.54
N THR A 48 -3.53 -9.33 17.80
CA THR A 48 -4.61 -10.20 18.28
C THR A 48 -4.21 -11.03 19.49
N VAL A 49 -2.98 -11.57 19.52
CA VAL A 49 -2.44 -12.26 20.71
C VAL A 49 -2.34 -11.31 21.91
N GLY A 50 -2.04 -10.03 21.68
CA GLY A 50 -2.00 -8.99 22.72
C GLY A 50 -3.37 -8.54 23.27
N MET A 51 -4.49 -8.95 22.66
CA MET A 51 -5.83 -8.51 23.09
C MET A 51 -6.30 -9.22 24.37
N LYS A 52 -6.96 -8.47 25.27
CA LYS A 52 -7.52 -8.99 26.53
C LYS A 52 -8.41 -10.24 26.34
N CYS A 53 -9.17 -10.31 25.25
CA CYS A 53 -10.07 -11.42 24.94
C CYS A 53 -9.36 -12.74 24.55
N MET A 54 -8.06 -12.71 24.24
CA MET A 54 -7.31 -13.91 23.84
C MET A 54 -6.77 -14.66 25.07
N LYS A 55 -7.01 -15.99 25.15
CA LYS A 55 -6.52 -16.87 26.22
C LYS A 55 -5.03 -17.22 26.15
N CYS A 56 -4.33 -16.80 25.10
CA CYS A 56 -2.89 -16.94 25.01
C CYS A 56 -2.20 -15.98 26.00
N LEU A 57 -1.16 -16.44 26.71
CA LEU A 57 -0.39 -15.63 27.67
C LEU A 57 -1.26 -15.00 28.78
N GLU A 58 -2.16 -15.78 29.37
CA GLU A 58 -3.05 -15.30 30.44
C GLU A 58 -2.30 -15.05 31.77
N ASP A 59 -1.22 -15.78 32.01
CA ASP A 59 -0.41 -15.66 33.23
C ASP A 59 0.51 -14.42 33.25
N ASP A 60 0.74 -13.77 32.09
CA ASP A 60 1.80 -12.77 31.93
C ASP A 60 1.28 -11.49 31.22
N GLU A 61 0.53 -10.67 31.96
CA GLU A 61 -0.11 -9.44 31.44
C GLU A 61 0.90 -8.44 30.85
N VAL A 62 2.12 -8.40 31.39
CA VAL A 62 3.21 -7.55 30.88
C VAL A 62 3.63 -7.98 29.48
N GLN A 63 3.75 -9.29 29.22
CA GLN A 63 4.08 -9.79 27.89
C GLN A 63 2.93 -9.53 26.90
N LYS A 64 1.68 -9.67 27.35
CA LYS A 64 0.48 -9.39 26.55
C LYS A 64 0.40 -7.92 26.11
N MET A 65 0.64 -6.99 27.03
CA MET A 65 0.75 -5.55 26.73
C MET A 65 1.89 -5.26 25.75
N ARG A 66 3.06 -5.88 25.93
CA ARG A 66 4.19 -5.73 24.99
C ARG A 66 3.83 -6.22 23.59
N MET A 67 3.13 -7.34 23.45
CA MET A 67 2.69 -7.84 22.15
C MET A 67 1.71 -6.87 21.47
N ALA A 68 0.76 -6.29 22.21
CA ALA A 68 -0.14 -5.27 21.66
C ALA A 68 0.64 -4.05 21.14
N VAL A 69 1.61 -3.56 21.90
CA VAL A 69 2.47 -2.42 21.50
C VAL A 69 3.31 -2.76 20.27
N ILE A 70 3.92 -3.96 20.23
CA ILE A 70 4.70 -4.42 19.07
C ILE A 70 3.80 -4.50 17.83
N GLY A 71 2.58 -5.04 17.97
CA GLY A 71 1.60 -5.08 16.89
C GLY A 71 1.26 -3.70 16.34
N GLY A 72 1.04 -2.72 17.22
CA GLY A 72 0.83 -1.31 16.85
C GLY A 72 2.02 -0.71 16.09
N VAL A 73 3.25 -0.92 16.56
CA VAL A 73 4.47 -0.45 15.88
C VAL A 73 4.60 -1.07 14.48
N ILE A 74 4.29 -2.36 14.31
CA ILE A 74 4.32 -3.00 12.99
C ILE A 74 3.24 -2.41 12.08
N PHE A 75 2.05 -2.11 12.60
CA PHE A 75 1.00 -1.40 11.84
C PHE A 75 1.45 -0.01 11.38
N LEU A 76 2.16 0.75 12.23
CA LEU A 76 2.74 2.04 11.85
C LEU A 76 3.75 1.91 10.72
N ILE A 77 4.65 0.93 10.79
CA ILE A 77 5.64 0.68 9.73
C ILE A 77 4.96 0.27 8.42
N ALA A 78 3.95 -0.61 8.49
CA ALA A 78 3.17 -1.03 7.33
C ALA A 78 2.42 0.15 6.69
N GLY A 79 1.77 1.00 7.49
CA GLY A 79 1.08 2.20 7.04
C GLY A 79 2.03 3.21 6.39
N LEU A 80 3.21 3.43 6.98
CA LEU A 80 4.24 4.30 6.43
C LEU A 80 4.75 3.77 5.08
N ALA A 81 5.00 2.47 4.95
CA ALA A 81 5.42 1.86 3.69
C ALA A 81 4.38 2.05 2.58
N ALA A 82 3.09 1.85 2.89
CA ALA A 82 1.99 2.08 1.94
C ALA A 82 1.85 3.56 1.56
N LEU A 83 2.03 4.47 2.53
CA LEU A 83 2.01 5.91 2.29
C LEU A 83 3.16 6.35 1.39
N VAL A 84 4.38 5.90 1.65
CA VAL A 84 5.55 6.22 0.83
C VAL A 84 5.37 5.68 -0.59
N ALA A 85 4.89 4.44 -0.74
CA ALA A 85 4.64 3.84 -2.04
C ALA A 85 3.63 4.64 -2.89
N THR A 86 2.51 5.04 -2.29
CA THR A 86 1.46 5.83 -2.96
C THR A 86 1.88 7.29 -3.19
N ALA A 87 2.51 7.93 -2.22
CA ALA A 87 2.98 9.31 -2.33
C ALA A 87 4.05 9.44 -3.42
N TRP A 88 4.99 8.48 -3.50
CA TRP A 88 6.00 8.46 -4.55
C TRP A 88 5.38 8.31 -5.94
N TYR A 89 4.44 7.37 -6.09
CA TYR A 89 3.73 7.18 -7.36
C TYR A 89 2.91 8.41 -7.74
N GLY A 90 2.21 9.02 -6.79
CA GLY A 90 1.46 10.25 -7.00
C GLY A 90 2.35 11.42 -7.41
N HIS A 91 3.51 11.57 -6.78
CA HIS A 91 4.49 12.61 -7.14
C HIS A 91 4.97 12.46 -8.59
N ARG A 92 5.16 11.23 -9.07
CA ARG A 92 5.56 10.97 -10.47
C ARG A 92 4.47 11.38 -11.47
N ILE A 93 3.21 11.09 -11.17
CA ILE A 93 2.08 11.52 -12.01
C ILE A 93 2.08 13.05 -12.12
N VAL A 94 2.25 13.75 -10.99
CA VAL A 94 2.29 15.21 -10.97
C VAL A 94 3.47 15.74 -11.80
N GLN A 95 4.66 15.17 -11.65
CA GLN A 95 5.83 15.55 -12.45
C GLN A 95 5.58 15.40 -13.95
N GLU A 96 5.03 14.26 -14.37
CA GLU A 96 4.78 13.95 -15.77
C GLU A 96 3.65 14.80 -16.37
N PHE A 97 2.68 15.20 -15.55
CA PHE A 97 1.59 16.08 -15.97
C PHE A 97 2.07 17.52 -16.28
N TYR A 98 3.05 18.02 -15.52
CA TYR A 98 3.62 19.37 -15.69
C TYR A 98 4.83 19.41 -16.62
N ASP A 99 5.33 18.26 -17.09
CA ASP A 99 6.44 18.20 -18.03
C ASP A 99 6.01 18.74 -19.41
N PRO A 100 6.68 19.78 -19.94
CA PRO A 100 6.38 20.34 -21.27
C PRO A 100 6.63 19.34 -22.42
N MET A 101 7.42 18.29 -22.20
CA MET A 101 7.68 17.24 -23.18
C MET A 101 6.55 16.21 -23.27
N THR A 102 5.64 16.17 -22.30
CA THR A 102 4.50 15.24 -22.29
C THR A 102 3.37 15.79 -23.15
N PRO A 103 2.99 15.11 -24.24
CA PRO A 103 1.90 15.57 -25.10
C PRO A 103 0.56 15.50 -24.35
N VAL A 104 -0.33 16.47 -24.61
CA VAL A 104 -1.55 16.68 -23.81
C VAL A 104 -2.46 15.45 -23.77
N ASN A 105 -2.49 14.68 -24.86
CA ASN A 105 -3.26 13.44 -25.00
C ASN A 105 -2.64 12.21 -24.30
N ALA A 106 -1.44 12.34 -23.72
CA ALA A 106 -0.76 11.26 -22.99
C ALA A 106 -0.56 11.57 -21.50
N ARG A 107 -1.19 12.62 -20.98
CA ARG A 107 -1.07 12.98 -19.55
C ARG A 107 -1.82 11.99 -18.67
N TYR A 108 -1.16 11.52 -17.62
CA TYR A 108 -1.75 10.63 -16.62
C TYR A 108 -2.53 11.42 -15.57
N GLU A 109 -3.65 10.86 -15.13
CA GLU A 109 -4.43 11.34 -14.00
C GLU A 109 -4.35 10.37 -12.81
N PHE A 110 -4.77 10.82 -11.63
CA PHE A 110 -4.81 9.96 -10.45
C PHE A 110 -5.87 8.87 -10.60
N GLY A 111 -5.41 7.61 -10.58
CA GLY A 111 -6.31 6.46 -10.54
C GLY A 111 -6.98 6.28 -9.16
N ALA A 112 -8.16 5.66 -9.15
CA ALA A 112 -8.93 5.37 -7.93
C ALA A 112 -8.11 4.62 -6.86
N ALA A 113 -7.21 3.73 -7.27
CA ALA A 113 -6.35 2.96 -6.37
C ALA A 113 -5.40 3.81 -5.51
N LEU A 114 -5.07 5.04 -5.95
CA LEU A 114 -4.20 5.92 -5.17
C LEU A 114 -4.94 6.48 -3.95
N PHE A 115 -6.20 6.87 -4.14
CA PHE A 115 -7.06 7.35 -3.06
C PHE A 115 -7.36 6.25 -2.04
N THR A 116 -7.63 5.02 -2.50
CA THR A 116 -7.82 3.88 -1.59
C THR A 116 -6.53 3.54 -0.84
N GLY A 117 -5.37 3.68 -1.48
CA GLY A 117 -4.07 3.51 -0.84
C GLY A 117 -3.79 4.54 0.25
N TRP A 118 -4.11 5.81 0.03
CA TRP A 118 -4.00 6.85 1.07
C TRP A 118 -4.97 6.62 2.23
N ALA A 119 -6.22 6.25 1.94
CA ALA A 119 -7.18 5.91 2.98
C ALA A 119 -6.71 4.72 3.83
N ALA A 120 -6.21 3.66 3.17
CA ALA A 120 -5.67 2.48 3.85
C ALA A 120 -4.44 2.82 4.70
N ALA A 121 -3.51 3.62 4.18
CA ALA A 121 -2.33 4.05 4.93
C ALA A 121 -2.72 4.86 6.18
N SER A 122 -3.66 5.80 6.05
CA SER A 122 -4.18 6.57 7.18
C SER A 122 -4.83 5.68 8.24
N LEU A 123 -5.63 4.69 7.83
CA LEU A 123 -6.26 3.74 8.76
C LEU A 123 -5.21 2.86 9.47
N LEU A 124 -4.17 2.42 8.77
CA LEU A 124 -3.08 1.65 9.38
C LEU A 124 -2.28 2.49 10.39
N LEU A 125 -2.01 3.76 10.06
CA LEU A 125 -1.30 4.67 10.96
C LEU A 125 -2.13 5.01 12.20
N LEU A 126 -3.41 5.34 12.02
CA LEU A 126 -4.31 5.65 13.14
C LEU A 126 -4.62 4.43 13.99
N GLY A 127 -4.73 3.25 13.38
CA GLY A 127 -4.97 1.99 14.11
C GLY A 127 -3.74 1.46 14.85
N GLY A 128 -2.53 1.87 14.45
CA GLY A 128 -1.28 1.48 15.10
C GLY A 128 -0.77 2.46 16.16
N ALA A 129 -1.31 3.69 16.20
CA ALA A 129 -0.98 4.74 17.15
C ALA A 129 -1.76 4.60 18.47
#